data_AF-A0A161I068-F1
#
_entry.id   AF-A0A161I068-F1
#
_cell.length_a   1.000
_cell.length_b   1.000
_cell.length_c   1.000
_cell.angle_alpha   90.00
_cell.angle_beta   90.00
_cell.angle_gamma   90.00
#
_symmetry.space_group_name_H-M   'P 1'
#
loop_
_entity.id
_entity.type
_entity.pdbx_description
1 polymer ?
#
loop_
_entity_poly.entity_id
_entity_poly.type
_entity_poly.pdbx_seq_one_letter_code
_entity_poly.pdbx_strand_id
1 'polypeptide(L)'
;MSGPRIEFEVSYETFDVKNQGNKYKNEAHRYCALSHDTSANTSMNSSANKFVFLKNEGLVDVSFTINACYDIITEGIPFSPYICAGIGTDLISMFEATSPKISYQGKLGLSYSISTDTSVFVGGHFHKAIGNEFRDIPAIVPTTSSLPQNQSAIVTLNVCHF
;
A
#
# COMPACT_ATOMS: atom_id res chain seq x y z
N MET A 1 28.57 13.41 9.24
CA MET A 1 27.75 14.62 8.96
C MET A 1 26.93 14.90 10.20
N SER A 2 26.94 16.13 10.73
CA SER A 2 26.28 16.46 12.00
C SER A 2 25.23 17.55 11.78
N GLY A 3 23.99 17.34 12.23
CA GLY A 3 22.93 18.34 12.19
C GLY A 3 21.71 17.94 11.33
N PRO A 4 20.86 18.92 10.95
CA PRO A 4 19.69 18.65 10.12
C PRO A 4 20.11 18.21 8.71
N ARG A 5 19.41 17.22 8.17
CA ARG A 5 19.54 16.80 6.76
C ARG A 5 18.18 16.66 6.11
N ILE A 6 18.18 16.79 4.78
CA ILE A 6 17.04 16.47 3.94
C ILE A 6 17.38 15.21 3.15
N GLU A 7 16.48 14.24 3.16
CA GLU A 7 16.58 13.00 2.42
C GLU A 7 15.43 12.92 1.42
N PHE A 8 15.72 12.48 0.21
CA PHE A 8 14.72 12.07 -0.76
C PHE A 8 14.75 10.55 -0.87
N GLU A 9 13.60 9.91 -0.71
CA GLU A 9 13.45 8.46 -0.77
C GLU A 9 12.43 8.07 -1.83
N VAL A 10 12.74 7.00 -2.55
CA VAL A 10 11.81 6.31 -3.45
C VAL A 10 11.74 4.86 -3.00
N SER A 11 10.53 4.37 -2.70
CA SER A 11 10.30 2.96 -2.37
C SER A 11 9.39 2.30 -3.40
N TYR A 12 9.58 0.99 -3.57
CA TYR A 12 8.75 0.13 -4.41
C TYR A 12 8.42 -1.12 -3.60
N GLU A 13 7.14 -1.30 -3.29
CA GLU A 13 6.67 -2.41 -2.48
C GLU A 13 5.55 -3.17 -3.20
N THR A 14 5.58 -4.50 -3.05
CA THR A 14 4.57 -5.38 -3.65
C THR A 14 4.04 -6.34 -2.60
N PHE A 15 2.72 -6.41 -2.49
CA PHE A 15 2.02 -7.27 -1.54
C PHE A 15 1.08 -8.18 -2.31
N ASP A 16 1.45 -9.45 -2.43
CA ASP A 16 0.63 -10.44 -3.13
C ASP A 16 -0.47 -11.02 -2.23
N VAL A 17 -1.54 -11.49 -2.87
CA VAL A 17 -2.67 -12.14 -2.21
C VAL A 17 -2.25 -13.52 -1.73
N LYS A 18 -2.46 -13.81 -0.44
CA LYS A 18 -2.09 -15.10 0.14
C LYS A 18 -3.11 -16.19 -0.20
N ASN A 19 -2.64 -17.29 -0.78
CA ASN A 19 -3.42 -18.53 -0.90
C ASN A 19 -3.31 -19.34 0.39
N GLN A 20 -4.23 -19.13 1.33
CA GLN A 20 -4.15 -19.74 2.66
C GLN A 20 -4.11 -21.28 2.58
N GLY A 21 -2.96 -21.86 2.93
CA GLY A 21 -2.73 -23.31 2.93
C GLY A 21 -2.79 -23.97 1.54
N ASN A 22 -2.58 -23.20 0.46
CA ASN A 22 -2.73 -23.68 -0.92
C ASN A 22 -4.07 -24.37 -1.21
N LYS A 23 -5.13 -23.93 -0.52
CA LYS A 23 -6.47 -24.55 -0.62
C LYS A 23 -7.15 -24.25 -1.94
N TYR A 24 -6.78 -23.18 -2.63
CA TYR A 24 -7.41 -22.73 -3.86
C TYR A 24 -6.52 -23.01 -5.07
N LYS A 25 -7.08 -23.66 -6.09
CA LYS A 25 -6.43 -23.88 -7.41
C LYS A 25 -6.79 -22.76 -8.38
N ASN A 26 -6.05 -22.66 -9.48
CA ASN A 26 -6.33 -21.74 -10.59
C ASN A 26 -6.50 -20.27 -10.15
N GLU A 27 -5.74 -19.86 -9.12
CA GLU A 27 -5.79 -18.49 -8.58
C GLU A 27 -7.17 -18.03 -8.10
N ALA A 28 -8.08 -18.96 -7.80
CA ALA A 28 -9.44 -18.62 -7.37
C ALA A 28 -9.48 -17.74 -6.10
N HIS A 29 -8.43 -17.81 -5.26
CA HIS A 29 -8.27 -16.96 -4.07
C HIS A 29 -8.09 -15.46 -4.38
N ARG A 30 -7.81 -15.09 -5.64
CA ARG A 30 -7.71 -13.70 -6.10
C ARG A 30 -9.06 -13.07 -6.41
N TYR A 31 -10.13 -13.86 -6.55
CA TYR A 31 -11.44 -13.35 -6.98
C TYR A 31 -12.39 -13.12 -5.81
N CYS A 32 -12.99 -11.93 -5.78
CA CYS A 32 -14.02 -11.54 -4.81
C CYS A 32 -15.34 -11.29 -5.52
N ALA A 33 -16.45 -11.84 -5.04
CA ALA A 33 -17.78 -11.53 -5.53
C ALA A 33 -18.41 -10.42 -4.69
N LEU A 34 -18.92 -9.38 -5.34
CA LEU A 34 -19.64 -8.26 -4.72
C LEU A 34 -21.11 -8.32 -5.14
N SER A 35 -22.03 -8.19 -4.17
CA SER A 35 -23.47 -8.08 -4.44
C SER A 35 -23.93 -6.64 -4.45
N HIS A 36 -24.88 -6.32 -5.34
CA HIS A 36 -25.63 -5.05 -5.31
C HIS A 36 -26.64 -4.98 -4.16
N ASP A 37 -26.99 -6.13 -3.59
CA ASP A 37 -28.01 -6.27 -2.56
C ASP A 37 -27.34 -6.31 -1.17
N THR A 38 -27.74 -5.38 -0.29
CA THR A 38 -27.24 -5.26 1.09
C THR A 38 -27.95 -6.21 2.06
N SER A 39 -29.02 -6.87 1.61
CA SER A 39 -29.85 -7.74 2.45
C SER A 39 -29.26 -9.15 2.53
N ALA A 40 -28.63 -9.46 3.67
CA ALA A 40 -28.08 -10.77 4.00
C ALA A 40 -29.14 -11.88 4.24
N ASN A 41 -30.27 -11.86 3.52
CA ASN A 41 -31.21 -12.97 3.51
C ASN A 41 -30.77 -13.99 2.45
N THR A 42 -30.09 -14.99 2.98
CA THR A 42 -29.54 -16.20 2.37
C THR A 42 -30.54 -16.94 1.47
N SER A 43 -30.55 -16.58 0.20
CA SER A 43 -30.75 -17.58 -0.85
C SER A 43 -29.85 -17.23 -2.04
N MET A 44 -28.73 -17.97 -2.18
CA MET A 44 -27.88 -17.99 -3.38
C MET A 44 -28.60 -18.67 -4.55
N ASN A 45 -29.90 -18.40 -4.73
CA ASN A 45 -30.64 -18.85 -5.89
C ASN A 45 -30.33 -17.90 -7.04
N SER A 46 -29.37 -18.34 -7.86
CA SER A 46 -29.22 -18.04 -9.29
C SER A 46 -29.74 -16.66 -9.70
N SER A 47 -28.94 -15.63 -9.48
CA SER A 47 -29.21 -14.33 -10.07
C SER A 47 -27.90 -13.78 -10.63
N ALA A 48 -27.55 -14.16 -11.86
CA ALA A 48 -26.39 -13.64 -12.58
C ALA A 48 -26.37 -12.10 -12.67
N ASN A 49 -27.51 -11.46 -12.43
CA ASN A 49 -27.71 -10.01 -12.44
C ASN A 49 -27.47 -9.32 -11.08
N LYS A 50 -27.04 -10.05 -10.04
CA LYS A 50 -26.87 -9.47 -8.69
C LYS A 50 -25.42 -9.30 -8.27
N PHE A 51 -24.49 -9.91 -9.00
CA PHE A 51 -23.09 -9.97 -8.60
C PHE A 51 -22.16 -9.43 -9.67
N VAL A 52 -21.11 -8.77 -9.22
CA VAL A 52 -19.92 -8.46 -10.00
C VAL A 52 -18.70 -9.05 -9.31
N PHE A 53 -17.64 -9.27 -10.08
CA PHE A 53 -16.41 -9.85 -9.57
C PHE A 53 -15.29 -8.82 -9.58
N LEU A 54 -14.45 -8.82 -8.55
CA LEU A 54 -13.19 -8.10 -8.52
C LEU A 54 -12.04 -9.10 -8.52
N LYS A 55 -10.99 -8.83 -9.30
CA LYS A 55 -9.78 -9.64 -9.34
C LYS A 55 -8.65 -8.91 -8.62
N ASN A 56 -8.23 -9.44 -7.48
CA ASN A 56 -7.14 -8.90 -6.67
C ASN A 56 -5.79 -9.41 -7.19
N GLU A 57 -5.10 -8.57 -7.94
CA GLU A 57 -3.74 -8.83 -8.46
C GLU A 57 -2.63 -8.55 -7.43
N GLY A 58 -3.01 -8.25 -6.18
CA GLY A 58 -2.11 -7.72 -5.16
C GLY A 58 -2.16 -6.21 -5.09
N LEU A 59 -1.34 -5.66 -4.19
CA LEU A 59 -1.12 -4.24 -4.01
C LEU A 59 0.32 -3.91 -4.38
N VAL A 60 0.50 -2.95 -5.28
CA VAL A 60 1.79 -2.34 -5.57
C VAL A 60 1.75 -0.92 -5.04
N ASP A 61 2.77 -0.52 -4.29
CA ASP A 61 2.92 0.83 -3.78
C ASP A 61 4.27 1.39 -4.22
N VAL A 62 4.25 2.55 -4.88
CA VAL A 62 5.45 3.30 -5.24
C VAL A 62 5.41 4.62 -4.52
N SER A 63 6.26 4.79 -3.51
CA SER A 63 6.30 6.00 -2.70
C SER A 63 7.43 6.94 -3.12
N PHE A 64 7.16 8.23 -3.06
CA PHE A 64 8.13 9.31 -3.23
C PHE A 64 8.04 10.20 -2.00
N THR A 65 9.07 10.19 -1.16
CA THR A 65 9.03 10.86 0.15
C THR A 65 10.20 11.81 0.33
N ILE A 66 9.91 13.00 0.85
CA ILE A 66 10.91 13.95 1.32
C ILE A 66 10.91 13.91 2.85
N ASN A 67 12.06 13.56 3.42
CA ASN A 67 12.26 13.42 4.86
C ASN A 67 13.15 14.55 5.38
N ALA A 68 12.73 15.19 6.48
CA ALA A 68 13.57 16.04 7.29
C ALA A 68 14.09 15.21 8.48
N CYS A 69 15.40 15.08 8.59
CA CYS A 69 16.05 14.26 9.61
C CYS A 69 16.99 15.09 10.47
N TYR A 70 17.22 14.60 11.69
CA TYR A 70 18.16 15.17 12.63
C TYR A 70 19.05 14.09 13.21
N ASP A 71 20.37 14.24 13.04
CA ASP A 71 21.36 13.40 13.71
C ASP A 71 21.68 13.94 15.11
N ILE A 72 21.54 13.07 16.10
CA ILE A 72 21.93 13.34 17.49
C ILE A 72 23.41 12.99 17.64
N ILE A 73 24.22 14.01 17.94
CA ILE A 73 25.64 13.85 18.18
C ILE A 73 25.85 13.19 19.54
N THR A 74 26.61 12.09 19.55
CA THR A 74 27.07 11.46 20.80
C THR A 74 28.60 11.52 20.83
N GLU A 75 29.17 12.30 21.74
CA GLU A 75 30.63 12.44 21.86
C GLU A 75 31.28 11.09 22.21
N GLY A 76 32.40 10.77 21.54
CA GLY A 76 33.19 9.58 21.83
C GLY A 76 32.69 8.27 21.20
N ILE A 77 31.65 8.30 20.36
CA ILE A 77 31.04 7.11 19.77
C ILE A 77 30.87 7.29 18.25
N PRO A 78 31.19 6.28 17.41
CA PRO A 78 31.13 6.40 15.95
C PRO A 78 29.72 6.24 15.35
N PHE A 79 28.69 6.00 16.19
CA PHE A 79 27.29 5.94 15.77
C PHE A 79 26.51 7.14 16.30
N SER A 80 25.60 7.66 15.48
CA SER A 80 24.74 8.79 15.82
C SER A 80 23.27 8.38 15.68
N PRO A 81 22.46 8.39 16.75
CA PRO A 81 21.03 8.20 16.63
C PRO A 81 20.42 9.26 15.71
N TYR A 82 19.42 8.88 14.93
CA TYR A 82 18.71 9.82 14.07
C TYR A 82 17.20 9.62 14.15
N ILE A 83 16.49 10.71 13.91
CA ILE A 83 15.03 10.74 13.76
C ILE A 83 14.68 11.52 12.50
N CYS A 84 13.67 11.05 11.77
CA CYS A 84 13.14 11.70 10.58
C CYS A 84 11.63 11.81 10.63
N ALA A 85 11.11 12.86 10.03
CA ALA A 85 9.71 12.99 9.64
C ALA A 85 9.64 13.42 8.18
N GLY A 86 8.78 12.77 7.40
CA GLY A 86 8.63 13.02 5.99
C GLY A 86 7.20 13.07 5.52
N ILE A 87 7.03 13.71 4.37
CA ILE A 87 5.79 13.76 3.61
C ILE A 87 6.08 13.31 2.20
N GLY A 88 5.10 12.66 1.59
CA GLY A 88 5.30 12.04 0.29
C GLY A 88 4.00 11.85 -0.49
N THR A 89 4.16 11.18 -1.62
CA THR A 89 3.06 10.73 -2.45
C THR A 89 3.28 9.28 -2.84
N ASP A 90 2.21 8.51 -2.79
CA ASP A 90 2.19 7.08 -3.07
C ASP A 90 1.37 6.85 -4.34
N LEU A 91 1.89 6.05 -5.27
CA LEU A 91 1.15 5.51 -6.40
C LEU A 91 0.74 4.09 -6.06
N ILE A 92 -0.48 3.94 -5.54
CA ILE A 92 -1.01 2.65 -5.11
C ILE A 92 -1.80 2.04 -6.25
N SER A 93 -1.36 0.88 -6.72
CA SER A 93 -2.02 0.10 -7.76
C SER A 93 -2.67 -1.15 -7.17
N MET A 94 -3.97 -1.30 -7.41
CA MET A 94 -4.77 -2.43 -6.95
C MET A 94 -5.97 -2.63 -7.90
N PHE A 95 -6.37 -3.88 -8.12
CA PHE A 95 -7.55 -4.21 -8.95
C PHE A 95 -7.50 -3.53 -10.34
N GLU A 96 -6.33 -3.55 -10.99
CA GLU A 96 -6.07 -2.90 -12.30
C GLU A 96 -6.25 -1.36 -12.33
N ALA A 97 -6.43 -0.72 -11.16
CA ALA A 97 -6.52 0.73 -11.04
C ALA A 97 -5.35 1.29 -10.24
N THR A 98 -4.79 2.42 -10.68
CA THR A 98 -3.74 3.16 -9.97
C THR A 98 -4.32 4.45 -9.40
N SER A 99 -4.15 4.65 -8.10
CA SER A 99 -4.66 5.82 -7.37
C SER A 99 -3.52 6.52 -6.64
N PRO A 100 -3.24 7.80 -6.95
CA PRO A 100 -2.28 8.59 -6.20
C PRO A 100 -2.85 8.94 -4.81
N LYS A 101 -2.03 8.79 -3.77
CA LYS A 101 -2.34 9.19 -2.38
C LYS A 101 -1.21 10.07 -1.83
N ILE A 102 -1.55 10.93 -0.88
CA ILE A 102 -0.54 11.64 -0.09
C ILE A 102 -0.13 10.72 1.06
N SER A 103 1.12 10.72 1.47
CA SER A 103 1.64 9.89 2.53
C SER A 103 2.50 10.67 3.52
N TYR A 104 2.70 10.09 4.68
CA TYR A 104 3.64 10.58 5.67
C TYR A 104 4.46 9.43 6.24
N GLN A 105 5.70 9.75 6.58
CA GLN A 105 6.69 8.77 6.98
C GLN A 105 7.40 9.24 8.25
N GLY A 106 7.72 8.30 9.14
CA GLY A 106 8.60 8.53 10.28
C GLY A 106 9.74 7.53 10.26
N LYS A 107 10.95 7.95 10.59
CA LYS A 107 12.11 7.04 10.71
C LYS A 107 12.84 7.28 12.00
N LEU A 108 13.38 6.20 12.56
CA LEU A 108 14.26 6.27 13.72
C LEU A 108 15.32 5.19 13.59
N GLY A 109 16.57 5.53 13.89
CA GLY A 109 17.65 4.59 13.72
C GLY A 109 18.99 5.11 14.22
N LEU A 110 20.04 4.41 13.80
CA LEU A 110 21.43 4.72 14.04
C LEU A 110 22.13 4.94 12.70
N SER A 111 22.92 6.00 12.60
CA SER A 111 23.81 6.27 11.49
C SER A 111 25.26 5.96 11.90
N TYR A 112 26.02 5.33 11.02
CA TYR A 112 27.44 5.03 11.19
C TYR A 112 28.21 5.64 10.02
N SER A 113 29.15 6.54 10.30
CA SER A 113 29.95 7.18 9.25
C SER A 113 31.10 6.25 8.84
N ILE A 114 31.11 5.79 7.58
CA ILE A 114 32.21 4.98 7.02
C ILE A 114 33.36 5.90 6.58
N SER A 115 33.04 7.03 5.96
CA SER A 115 33.98 8.05 5.51
C SER A 115 33.40 9.44 5.81
N THR A 116 34.11 10.51 5.42
CA THR A 116 33.63 11.89 5.56
C THR A 116 32.33 12.14 4.78
N ASP A 117 32.12 11.41 3.67
CA ASP A 117 31.02 11.63 2.71
C ASP A 117 30.06 10.45 2.60
N THR A 118 30.31 9.35 3.31
CA THR A 118 29.51 8.13 3.23
C THR A 118 29.15 7.62 4.61
N SER A 119 27.85 7.39 4.81
CA SER A 119 27.29 6.85 6.04
C SER A 119 26.37 5.67 5.73
N VAL A 120 26.33 4.72 6.64
CA VAL A 120 25.36 3.63 6.65
C VAL A 120 24.31 3.91 7.72
N PHE A 121 23.06 3.62 7.41
CA PHE A 121 21.93 3.83 8.29
C PHE A 121 21.26 2.49 8.56
N VAL A 122 20.90 2.26 9.81
CA VAL A 122 20.06 1.12 10.23
C VAL A 122 18.97 1.65 11.13
N GLY A 123 17.73 1.30 10.84
CA GLY A 123 16.60 1.85 11.57
C GLY A 123 15.30 1.18 11.21
N GLY A 124 14.26 1.55 11.96
CA GLY A 124 12.88 1.27 11.59
C GLY A 124 12.28 2.49 10.93
N HIS A 125 11.34 2.24 10.04
CA HIS A 125 10.49 3.29 9.50
C HIS A 125 9.03 2.93 9.70
N PHE A 126 8.18 3.95 9.59
CA PHE A 126 6.74 3.82 9.57
C PHE A 126 6.25 4.65 8.41
N HIS A 127 5.45 4.06 7.55
CA HIS A 127 4.87 4.74 6.40
C HIS A 127 3.37 4.55 6.37
N LYS A 128 2.64 5.61 6.01
CA LYS A 128 1.19 5.56 5.90
C LYS A 128 0.65 6.50 4.83
N ALA A 129 -0.20 5.95 3.98
CA ALA A 129 -1.00 6.71 3.03
C ALA A 129 -2.22 7.36 3.73
N ILE A 130 -2.55 8.58 3.30
CA ILE A 130 -3.69 9.36 3.77
C ILE A 130 -4.90 9.05 2.92
N GLY A 131 -6.00 8.71 3.59
CA GLY A 131 -7.25 8.29 2.96
C GLY A 131 -7.22 6.81 2.62
N ASN A 132 -8.37 6.17 2.78
CA ASN A 132 -8.52 4.73 2.64
C ASN A 132 -9.45 4.33 1.49
N GLU A 133 -10.05 5.28 0.77
CA GLU A 133 -10.97 4.99 -0.31
C GLU A 133 -10.29 4.98 -1.67
N PHE A 134 -10.46 3.90 -2.41
CA PHE A 134 -10.06 3.73 -3.80
C PHE A 134 -11.33 3.63 -4.64
N ARG A 135 -11.53 4.61 -5.52
CA ARG A 135 -12.74 4.75 -6.34
C ARG A 135 -12.44 4.29 -7.75
N ASP A 136 -13.50 4.08 -8.53
CA ASP A 136 -13.41 3.73 -9.95
C ASP A 136 -12.66 2.41 -10.22
N ILE A 137 -12.76 1.47 -9.27
CA ILE A 137 -12.18 0.14 -9.41
C ILE A 137 -13.01 -0.66 -10.42
N PRO A 138 -12.43 -1.12 -11.54
CA PRO A 138 -13.18 -1.84 -12.58
C PRO A 138 -13.68 -3.17 -12.04
N ALA A 139 -14.97 -3.45 -12.26
CA ALA A 139 -15.59 -4.71 -11.88
C ALA A 139 -15.91 -5.57 -13.11
N ILE A 140 -15.65 -6.87 -12.97
CA ILE A 140 -15.90 -7.88 -13.99
C ILE A 140 -17.37 -8.30 -13.90
N VAL A 141 -18.11 -8.09 -14.99
CA VAL A 141 -19.52 -8.49 -15.10
C VAL A 141 -19.61 -9.85 -15.80
N PRO A 142 -20.39 -10.82 -15.28
CA PRO A 142 -20.60 -12.11 -15.95
C PRO A 142 -21.23 -11.93 -17.32
N THR A 143 -20.78 -12.69 -18.32
CA THR A 143 -21.29 -12.63 -19.71
C THR A 143 -22.80 -12.94 -19.83
N THR A 144 -23.35 -13.68 -18.87
CA THR A 144 -24.79 -14.02 -18.80
C THR A 144 -25.62 -12.99 -18.03
N SER A 145 -25.00 -11.90 -17.59
CA SER A 145 -25.66 -10.83 -16.83
C SER A 145 -26.26 -9.79 -17.76
N SER A 146 -27.41 -9.23 -17.40
CA SER A 146 -27.99 -8.05 -18.04
C SER A 146 -27.51 -6.74 -17.42
N LEU A 147 -26.51 -6.79 -16.54
CA LEU A 147 -25.91 -5.61 -15.94
C LEU A 147 -25.10 -4.80 -16.96
N PRO A 148 -25.02 -3.47 -16.83
CA PRO A 148 -24.14 -2.65 -17.66
C PRO A 148 -22.71 -3.13 -17.55
N GLN A 149 -22.00 -3.22 -18.67
CA GLN A 149 -20.62 -3.74 -18.72
C GLN A 149 -19.61 -2.85 -17.96
N ASN A 150 -19.90 -1.54 -17.85
CA ASN A 150 -19.12 -0.61 -17.05
C ASN A 150 -19.67 -0.55 -15.63
N GLN A 151 -19.12 -1.36 -14.74
CA GLN A 151 -19.35 -1.26 -13.31
C GLN A 151 -18.06 -0.89 -12.59
N SER A 152 -18.21 0.00 -11.61
CA SER A 152 -17.12 0.44 -10.74
C SER A 152 -17.45 0.10 -9.28
N ALA A 153 -16.43 -0.31 -8.54
CA ALA A 153 -16.52 -0.51 -7.10
C ALA A 153 -15.73 0.57 -6.35
N ILE A 154 -16.04 0.71 -5.06
CA ILE A 154 -15.25 1.46 -4.10
C ILE A 154 -14.61 0.46 -3.16
N VAL A 155 -13.30 0.51 -3.02
CA VAL A 155 -12.53 -0.33 -2.10
C VAL A 155 -12.05 0.55 -0.95
N THR A 156 -12.33 0.12 0.28
CA THR A 156 -11.80 0.78 1.48
C THR A 156 -10.63 -0.03 2.04
N LEU A 157 -9.41 0.50 1.95
CA LEU A 157 -8.20 -0.11 2.46
C LEU A 157 -7.30 0.93 3.13
N ASN A 158 -6.84 0.63 4.34
CA ASN A 158 -5.78 1.42 4.99
C ASN A 158 -4.42 0.86 4.56
N VAL A 159 -3.62 1.67 3.88
CA VAL A 159 -2.25 1.31 3.46
C VAL A 159 -1.25 1.88 4.45
N CYS A 160 -0.54 0.99 5.13
CA CYS A 160 0.40 1.29 6.20
C CYS A 160 1.38 0.14 6.38
N HIS A 161 2.68 0.45 6.48
CA HIS A 161 3.75 -0.54 6.64
C HIS A 161 4.90 -0.01 7.53
N PHE A 162 5.78 -0.93 7.97
CA PHE A 162 6.89 -0.72 8.90
C PHE A 162 8.19 -1.33 8.36
#